data_AF-E3LMU9-F1
#
_entry.id   AF-E3LMU9-F1
#
_cell.length_a   1.000
_cell.length_b   1.000
_cell.length_c   1.000
_cell.angle_alpha   90.00
_cell.angle_beta   90.00
_cell.angle_gamma   90.00
#
_symmetry.space_group_name_H-M   'P 1'
#
loop_
_entity.id
_entity.type
_entity.pdbx_description
1 polymer ?
#
loop_
_entity_poly.entity_id
_entity_poly.type
_entity_poly.pdbx_seq_one_letter_code
_entity_poly.pdbx_strand_id
1 'polypeptide(L)'
;MYIHKPPPKKDSTTFGDVLMIFVFVIIPVSIALYFIIRHFRLYYQSFQFKPRMNSPKWPKWLTINTITSDRHDPEFEVAEFRVYRKEYVRQTWLDKSGKHKEKDKLLFLMMRKMLQDILGISVNQKTLPDSTCVISIPMRNFRSSCKPGEFIAVHGGPSPTSHYEFQMIGDDRIQATYYIVGGVEYGAGVCIYIEDPYQSIIHYRESVVKKVLSGNEYWSNQNIRNPSVEIVKRKNQNKQMLVTKSKYGEVKQWNFNGDQKRFEQIGPFNESSYEIEEGTNMKVHSKLFFVKMCHSKKEIVMIMVRNGIKMHAEWNQTTKQIHYSKCVSCNEPDDSPPPSYHSVRKP
;
A
#
# COMPACT_ATOMS: atom_id res chain seq x y z
N MET A 1 63.99 68.23 29.98
CA MET A 1 63.94 67.07 29.09
C MET A 1 63.15 65.98 29.82
N TYR A 2 61.83 65.93 29.64
CA TYR A 2 60.99 64.94 30.33
C TYR A 2 60.94 63.67 29.48
N ILE A 3 61.59 62.61 29.98
CA ILE A 3 61.56 61.28 29.36
C ILE A 3 60.21 60.66 29.74
N HIS A 4 59.29 60.61 28.78
CA HIS A 4 58.06 59.81 28.92
C HIS A 4 58.44 58.34 29.10
N LYS A 5 58.02 57.73 30.22
CA LYS A 5 58.07 56.27 30.36
C LYS A 5 57.16 55.64 29.28
N PRO A 6 57.61 54.56 28.62
CA PRO A 6 56.77 53.88 27.64
C PRO A 6 55.50 53.35 28.33
N PRO A 7 54.33 53.41 27.67
CA PRO A 7 53.10 52.92 28.26
C PRO A 7 53.24 51.42 28.57
N PRO A 8 52.72 50.94 29.71
CA PRO A 8 52.77 49.52 30.05
C PRO A 8 52.03 48.72 28.98
N LYS A 9 52.60 47.57 28.59
CA LYS A 9 51.96 46.63 27.66
C LYS A 9 50.55 46.32 28.16
N LYS A 10 49.55 46.70 27.36
CA LYS A 10 48.13 46.52 27.67
C LYS A 10 47.71 45.11 27.27
N ASP A 11 48.23 44.12 28.00
CA ASP A 11 47.74 42.74 27.92
C ASP A 11 46.65 42.56 28.98
N SER A 12 45.42 42.87 28.62
CA SER A 12 44.26 42.30 29.32
C SER A 12 43.08 42.24 28.36
N THR A 13 42.72 41.02 27.95
CA THR A 13 41.35 40.72 27.53
C THR A 13 40.43 41.36 28.55
N THR A 14 39.69 42.39 28.12
CA THR A 14 38.79 43.10 29.01
C THR A 14 37.57 42.23 29.26
N PHE A 15 36.89 42.43 30.39
CA PHE A 15 35.63 41.74 30.67
C PHE A 15 34.62 41.91 29.50
N GLY A 16 34.68 43.04 28.78
CA GLY A 16 33.90 43.29 27.57
C GLY A 16 34.24 42.34 26.42
N ASP A 17 35.51 42.03 26.18
CA ASP A 17 35.92 41.10 25.11
C ASP A 17 35.41 39.68 25.37
N VAL A 18 35.46 39.24 26.63
CA VAL A 18 34.95 37.93 27.06
C VAL A 18 33.41 37.88 26.91
N LEU A 19 32.72 38.95 27.30
CA LEU A 19 31.26 39.06 27.14
C LEU A 19 30.84 39.03 25.67
N MET A 20 31.56 39.73 24.80
CA MET A 20 31.30 39.74 23.36
C MET A 20 31.50 38.35 22.73
N ILE A 21 32.57 37.64 23.09
CA ILE A 21 32.78 36.25 22.63
C ILE A 21 31.63 35.34 23.10
N PHE A 22 31.20 35.49 24.35
CA PHE A 22 30.11 34.67 24.89
C PHE A 22 28.79 34.92 24.13
N VAL A 23 28.42 36.19 23.92
CA VAL A 23 27.14 36.57 23.28
C VAL A 23 27.13 36.28 21.78
N PHE A 24 28.22 36.57 21.06
CA PHE A 24 28.24 36.48 19.60
C PHE A 24 28.79 35.15 19.06
N VAL A 25 29.49 34.36 19.88
CA VAL A 25 30.05 33.08 19.44
C VAL A 25 29.44 31.92 20.21
N ILE A 26 29.53 31.91 21.55
CA ILE A 26 29.14 30.74 22.34
C ILE A 26 27.62 30.51 22.29
N ILE A 27 26.81 31.56 22.46
CA ILE A 27 25.34 31.43 22.42
C ILE A 27 24.86 30.95 21.03
N PRO A 28 25.23 31.58 19.89
CA PRO A 28 24.81 31.11 18.57
C PRO A 28 25.29 29.69 18.25
N VAL A 29 26.54 29.35 18.59
CA VAL A 29 27.07 27.99 18.40
C VAL A 29 26.30 26.97 19.23
N SER A 30 25.99 27.29 20.49
CA SER A 30 25.20 26.39 21.35
C SER A 30 23.78 26.19 20.82
N ILE A 31 23.14 27.26 20.33
CA ILE A 31 21.82 27.20 19.69
C ILE A 31 21.88 26.33 18.42
N ALA A 32 22.87 26.56 17.55
CA ALA A 32 23.06 25.77 16.34
C ALA A 32 23.29 24.29 16.67
N LEU A 33 24.15 24.00 17.65
CA LEU A 33 24.43 22.64 18.12
C LEU A 33 23.16 21.97 18.68
N TYR A 34 22.35 22.69 19.45
CA TYR A 34 21.07 22.20 19.94
C TYR A 34 20.13 21.80 18.79
N PHE A 35 19.99 22.63 17.75
CA PHE A 35 19.18 22.31 16.58
C PHE A 35 19.72 21.09 15.81
N ILE A 36 21.03 20.98 15.66
CA ILE A 36 21.68 19.84 15.00
C ILE A 36 21.44 18.55 15.80
N ILE A 37 21.72 18.54 17.11
CA ILE A 37 21.50 17.38 17.98
C ILE A 37 20.01 16.99 17.96
N ARG A 38 19.11 17.96 18.06
CA ARG A 38 17.66 17.73 17.97
C ARG A 38 17.30 17.08 16.63
N HIS A 39 17.83 17.57 15.52
CA HIS A 39 17.59 17.01 14.19
C HIS A 39 18.06 15.55 14.10
N PHE A 40 19.29 15.26 14.54
CA PHE A 40 19.81 13.89 14.55
C PHE A 40 19.01 12.96 15.47
N ARG A 41 18.58 13.45 16.64
CA ARG A 41 17.74 12.67 17.55
C ARG A 41 16.40 12.31 16.90
N LEU A 42 15.71 13.28 16.31
CA LEU A 42 14.47 13.04 15.58
C LEU A 42 14.70 12.08 14.39
N TYR A 43 15.86 12.20 13.74
CA TYR A 43 16.21 11.38 12.59
C TYR A 43 16.32 9.93 13.03
N TYR A 44 17.10 9.66 14.08
CA TYR A 44 17.25 8.32 14.61
C TYR A 44 15.94 7.75 15.16
N GLN A 45 15.18 8.57 15.89
CA GLN A 45 13.89 8.17 16.45
C GLN A 45 12.92 7.72 15.36
N SER A 46 12.87 8.38 14.20
CA SER A 46 11.95 8.05 13.10
C SER A 46 12.10 6.63 12.52
N PHE A 47 13.19 5.91 12.81
CA PHE A 47 13.41 4.52 12.40
C PHE A 47 13.03 3.49 13.48
N GLN A 48 12.77 3.92 14.71
CA GLN A 48 12.62 3.01 15.85
C GLN A 48 11.26 2.30 15.83
N PHE A 49 11.29 0.97 15.90
CA PHE A 49 10.11 0.14 16.08
C PHE A 49 9.86 -0.04 17.59
N LYS A 50 8.69 0.39 18.06
CA LYS A 50 8.29 0.26 19.47
C LYS A 50 7.82 -1.18 19.78
N PRO A 51 7.59 -1.53 21.05
CA PRO A 51 6.99 -2.82 21.39
C PRO A 51 5.63 -3.01 20.72
N ARG A 52 5.31 -4.28 20.42
CA ARG A 52 4.01 -4.66 19.86
C ARG A 52 2.94 -4.70 20.93
N MET A 53 1.71 -4.43 20.53
CA MET A 53 0.53 -4.39 21.39
C MET A 53 -0.60 -5.19 20.74
N ASN A 54 -1.50 -5.74 21.55
CA ASN A 54 -2.68 -6.47 21.07
C ASN A 54 -3.86 -5.55 20.73
N SER A 55 -3.69 -4.25 20.93
CA SER A 55 -4.67 -3.22 20.60
C SER A 55 -4.00 -2.06 19.85
N PRO A 56 -4.72 -1.42 18.92
CA PRO A 56 -4.19 -0.27 18.20
C PRO A 56 -3.91 0.86 19.17
N LYS A 57 -2.83 1.61 18.92
CA LYS A 57 -2.46 2.78 19.70
C LYS A 57 -2.41 3.98 18.78
N TRP A 58 -3.21 4.99 19.10
CA TRP A 58 -3.21 6.22 18.35
C TRP A 58 -2.34 7.28 19.00
N PRO A 59 -1.83 8.25 18.22
CA PRO A 59 -1.19 9.43 18.78
C PRO A 59 -2.15 10.16 19.73
N LYS A 60 -1.62 10.73 20.82
CA LYS A 60 -2.43 11.41 21.86
C LYS A 60 -3.27 12.58 21.32
N TRP A 61 -2.80 13.23 20.26
CA TRP A 61 -3.51 14.35 19.61
C TRP A 61 -4.67 13.87 18.71
N LEU A 62 -4.75 12.57 18.39
CA LEU A 62 -5.73 12.02 17.47
C LEU A 62 -6.99 11.59 18.23
N THR A 63 -8.02 12.44 18.22
CA THR A 63 -9.35 12.06 18.72
C THR A 63 -10.12 11.33 17.62
N ILE A 64 -10.29 10.02 17.74
CA ILE A 64 -10.94 9.21 16.69
C ILE A 64 -12.36 9.69 16.39
N ASN A 65 -13.12 10.02 17.44
CA ASN A 65 -14.52 10.41 17.31
C ASN A 65 -14.71 11.66 16.44
N THR A 66 -13.73 12.59 16.44
CA THR A 66 -13.80 13.80 15.61
C THR A 66 -13.45 13.55 14.15
N ILE A 67 -12.81 12.42 13.85
CA ILE A 67 -12.37 12.04 12.50
C ILE A 67 -13.38 11.09 11.86
N THR A 68 -14.10 10.30 12.67
CA THR A 68 -15.19 9.42 12.25
C THR A 68 -16.55 10.11 12.19
N SER A 69 -16.68 11.33 12.75
CA SER A 69 -17.94 12.10 12.80
C SER A 69 -18.33 12.71 11.46
N ASP A 70 -17.37 12.96 10.57
CA ASP A 70 -17.69 13.26 9.18
C ASP A 70 -18.14 11.95 8.53
N ARG A 71 -19.46 11.77 8.48
CA ARG A 71 -20.18 10.87 7.56
C ARG A 71 -19.96 11.28 6.10
N HIS A 72 -18.82 11.83 5.77
CA HIS A 72 -18.36 11.84 4.40
C HIS A 72 -17.82 10.44 4.18
N ASP A 73 -18.56 9.65 3.39
CA ASP A 73 -18.04 8.44 2.78
C ASP A 73 -16.58 8.72 2.39
N PRO A 74 -15.62 7.83 2.72
CA PRO A 74 -14.24 8.01 2.29
C PRO A 74 -14.23 8.31 0.80
N GLU A 75 -13.96 9.58 0.46
CA GLU A 75 -14.32 10.17 -0.83
C GLU A 75 -13.50 9.54 -1.98
N PHE A 76 -12.43 8.83 -1.61
CA PHE A 76 -11.54 8.09 -2.47
C PHE A 76 -11.12 6.79 -1.80
N GLU A 77 -11.92 5.73 -1.92
CA GLU A 77 -11.38 4.37 -1.91
C GLU A 77 -10.77 4.11 -3.30
N VAL A 78 -9.66 4.79 -3.61
CA VAL A 78 -8.76 4.24 -4.62
C VAL A 78 -8.29 2.92 -4.02
N ALA A 79 -8.31 1.84 -4.79
CA ALA A 79 -8.19 0.44 -4.35
C ALA A 79 -6.94 0.06 -3.51
N GLU A 80 -6.17 1.04 -3.04
CA GLU A 80 -4.82 0.92 -2.51
C GLU A 80 -4.58 1.71 -1.21
N PHE A 81 -5.35 2.76 -0.87
CA PHE A 81 -5.27 3.43 0.44
C PHE A 81 -6.51 4.28 0.78
N ARG A 82 -6.74 4.51 2.07
CA ARG A 82 -7.83 5.31 2.64
C ARG A 82 -7.28 6.55 3.35
N VAL A 83 -7.94 7.69 3.17
CA VAL A 83 -7.56 8.96 3.81
C VAL A 83 -8.61 9.43 4.80
N TYR A 84 -8.17 10.03 5.89
CA TYR A 84 -9.01 10.68 6.89
C TYR A 84 -8.60 12.13 6.99
N ARG A 85 -9.57 13.03 7.14
CA ARG A 85 -9.34 14.48 7.08
C ARG A 85 -9.63 15.15 8.43
N LYS A 86 -8.99 16.28 8.66
CA LYS A 86 -9.37 17.25 9.70
C LYS A 86 -9.00 18.65 9.24
N GLU A 87 -9.63 19.65 9.83
CA GLU A 87 -9.23 21.04 9.58
C GLU A 87 -7.94 21.37 10.33
N TYR A 88 -7.03 22.06 9.64
CA TYR A 88 -5.78 22.56 10.21
C TYR A 88 -5.81 24.07 10.31
N VAL A 89 -5.27 24.59 11.42
CA VAL A 89 -5.03 26.03 11.57
C VAL A 89 -4.02 26.46 10.51
N ARG A 90 -4.39 27.43 9.67
CA ARG A 90 -3.53 27.93 8.60
C ARG A 90 -2.37 28.73 9.17
N GLN A 91 -1.13 28.34 8.83
CA GLN A 91 0.06 29.14 9.14
C GLN A 91 0.30 30.09 7.98
N THR A 92 0.32 31.40 8.24
CA THR A 92 0.56 32.42 7.22
C THR A 92 1.81 33.24 7.53
N TRP A 93 2.42 33.80 6.50
CA TRP A 93 3.53 34.73 6.60
C TRP A 93 3.30 35.92 5.66
N LEU A 94 3.90 37.07 5.99
CA LEU A 94 3.86 38.26 5.15
C LEU A 94 4.92 38.16 4.07
N ASP A 95 4.49 38.16 2.82
CA ASP A 95 5.41 38.20 1.70
C ASP A 95 6.09 39.57 1.55
N LYS A 96 7.10 39.65 0.67
CA LYS A 96 7.83 40.90 0.39
C LYS A 96 6.92 42.03 -0.10
N SER A 97 5.70 41.72 -0.54
CA SER A 97 4.68 42.68 -0.99
C SER A 97 3.64 43.00 0.10
N GLY A 98 3.84 42.52 1.34
CA GLY A 98 2.91 42.72 2.46
C GLY A 98 1.64 41.88 2.39
N LYS A 99 1.56 40.89 1.48
CA LYS A 99 0.39 40.00 1.37
C LYS A 99 0.59 38.78 2.25
N HIS A 100 -0.46 38.39 2.97
CA HIS A 100 -0.49 37.12 3.69
C HIS A 100 -0.48 35.96 2.69
N LYS A 101 0.53 35.10 2.79
CA LYS A 101 0.61 33.82 2.08
C LYS A 101 0.59 32.68 3.07
N GLU A 102 -0.14 31.62 2.73
CA GLU A 102 -0.07 30.37 3.48
C GLU A 102 1.33 29.78 3.33
N LYS A 103 1.85 29.22 4.41
CA LYS A 103 3.12 28.50 4.41
C LYS A 103 2.98 27.23 3.56
N ASP A 104 4.04 26.83 2.88
CA ASP A 104 4.00 25.62 2.06
C ASP A 104 3.84 24.35 2.93
N LYS A 105 2.97 23.45 2.48
CA LYS A 105 2.75 22.13 3.10
C LYS A 105 3.63 21.07 2.43
N LEU A 106 4.95 21.25 2.55
CA LEU A 106 5.95 20.36 1.94
C LEU A 106 5.75 18.89 2.30
N LEU A 107 5.15 18.61 3.46
CA LEU A 107 4.80 17.26 3.88
C LEU A 107 3.93 16.54 2.86
N PHE A 108 2.89 17.18 2.31
CA PHE A 108 2.01 16.52 1.35
C PHE A 108 2.66 16.30 -0.01
N LEU A 109 3.60 17.16 -0.41
CA LEU A 109 4.42 16.89 -1.60
C LEU A 109 5.23 15.61 -1.40
N MET A 110 5.85 15.46 -0.21
CA MET A 110 6.58 14.23 0.13
C MET A 110 5.65 13.02 0.22
N MET A 111 4.49 13.13 0.87
CA MET A 111 3.54 12.01 1.00
C MET A 111 3.00 11.54 -0.34
N ARG A 112 2.65 12.47 -1.24
CA ARG A 112 2.19 12.12 -2.60
C ARG A 112 3.26 11.34 -3.35
N LYS A 113 4.50 11.84 -3.32
CA LYS A 113 5.64 11.15 -3.95
C LYS A 113 5.88 9.78 -3.32
N MET A 114 5.93 9.70 -1.99
CA MET A 114 6.12 8.43 -1.27
C MET A 114 5.05 7.41 -1.64
N LEU A 115 3.77 7.80 -1.64
CA LEU A 115 2.67 6.91 -2.00
C LEU A 115 2.74 6.49 -3.48
N GLN A 116 3.09 7.41 -4.39
CA GLN A 116 3.30 7.10 -5.80
C GLN A 116 4.44 6.08 -5.98
N ASP A 117 5.55 6.24 -5.26
CA ASP A 117 6.72 5.35 -5.34
C ASP A 117 6.46 3.98 -4.70
N ILE A 118 5.57 3.90 -3.71
CA ILE A 118 5.21 2.65 -3.02
C ILE A 118 4.14 1.87 -3.79
N LEU A 119 3.13 2.56 -4.31
CA LEU A 119 1.94 1.94 -4.87
C LEU A 119 1.98 1.88 -6.41
N GLY A 120 2.85 2.65 -7.06
CA GLY A 120 2.94 2.69 -8.52
C GLY A 120 1.78 3.44 -9.20
N ILE A 121 0.99 4.20 -8.44
CA ILE A 121 -0.14 5.01 -8.94
C ILE A 121 0.15 6.51 -8.89
N SER A 122 -0.52 7.28 -9.75
CA SER A 122 -0.46 8.74 -9.68
C SER A 122 -1.22 9.24 -8.45
N VAL A 123 -0.52 9.95 -7.55
CA VAL A 123 -1.10 10.55 -6.35
C VAL A 123 -1.03 12.07 -6.44
N ASN A 124 -2.18 12.72 -6.50
CA ASN A 124 -2.30 14.18 -6.61
C ASN A 124 -3.10 14.76 -5.43
N GLN A 125 -3.40 16.07 -5.48
CA GLN A 125 -4.14 16.75 -4.41
C GLN A 125 -5.58 16.26 -4.26
N LYS A 126 -6.19 15.70 -5.31
CA LYS A 126 -7.54 15.13 -5.25
C LYS A 126 -7.55 13.81 -4.48
N THR A 127 -6.57 12.94 -4.74
CA THR A 127 -6.43 11.64 -4.04
C THR A 127 -5.87 11.77 -2.63
N LEU A 128 -4.94 12.71 -2.40
CA LEU A 128 -4.38 13.02 -1.09
C LEU A 128 -4.47 14.53 -0.82
N PRO A 129 -5.59 15.02 -0.24
CA PRO A 129 -5.79 16.43 0.06
C PRO A 129 -4.91 16.93 1.21
N ASP A 130 -4.69 18.24 1.23
CA ASP A 130 -3.88 18.92 2.27
C ASP A 130 -4.57 18.98 3.65
N SER A 131 -5.79 18.49 3.76
CA SER A 131 -6.50 18.30 5.03
C SER A 131 -6.35 16.88 5.59
N THR A 132 -5.55 16.02 4.96
CA THR A 132 -5.39 14.63 5.39
C THR A 132 -4.61 14.53 6.71
N CYS A 133 -5.21 13.90 7.72
CA CYS A 133 -4.63 13.65 9.03
C CYS A 133 -4.25 12.20 9.28
N VAL A 134 -4.84 11.25 8.56
CA VAL A 134 -4.43 9.85 8.59
C VAL A 134 -4.47 9.25 7.20
N ILE A 135 -3.46 8.44 6.86
CA ILE A 135 -3.39 7.65 5.64
C ILE A 135 -3.31 6.18 6.06
N SER A 136 -4.29 5.37 5.66
CA SER A 136 -4.33 3.92 5.93
C SER A 136 -4.08 3.16 4.64
N ILE A 137 -2.97 2.45 4.57
CA ILE A 137 -2.52 1.69 3.40
C ILE A 137 -2.67 0.20 3.73
N PRO A 138 -3.75 -0.47 3.26
CA PRO A 138 -3.89 -1.90 3.45
C PRO A 138 -2.85 -2.65 2.62
N MET A 139 -2.35 -3.77 3.17
CA MET A 139 -1.62 -4.73 2.37
C MET A 139 -2.58 -5.55 1.51
N ARG A 140 -2.07 -6.21 0.47
CA ARG A 140 -2.85 -7.10 -0.38
C ARG A 140 -3.64 -8.12 0.46
N ASN A 141 -4.88 -8.38 0.05
CA ASN A 141 -5.86 -9.24 0.74
C ASN A 141 -6.35 -8.70 2.10
N PHE A 142 -6.04 -7.45 2.43
CA PHE A 142 -6.67 -6.70 3.51
C PHE A 142 -7.40 -5.48 2.94
N ARG A 143 -8.35 -4.98 3.73
CA ARG A 143 -8.99 -3.68 3.51
C ARG A 143 -8.94 -2.85 4.78
N SER A 144 -8.90 -1.53 4.62
CA SER A 144 -8.97 -0.61 5.75
C SER A 144 -10.32 -0.71 6.46
N SER A 145 -10.31 -0.78 7.80
CA SER A 145 -11.52 -0.67 8.62
C SER A 145 -12.03 0.78 8.65
N CYS A 146 -13.19 1.02 9.26
CA CYS A 146 -13.65 2.38 9.53
C CYS A 146 -12.73 3.10 10.54
N LYS A 147 -12.06 2.36 11.42
CA LYS A 147 -11.11 2.89 12.39
C LYS A 147 -9.70 2.92 11.80
N PRO A 148 -9.00 4.06 11.87
CA PRO A 148 -7.60 4.12 11.46
C PRO A 148 -6.74 3.12 12.23
N GLY A 149 -5.82 2.45 11.54
CA GLY A 149 -4.91 1.47 12.14
C GLY A 149 -5.42 0.04 12.14
N GLU A 150 -6.71 -0.16 11.92
CA GLU A 150 -7.31 -1.48 11.84
C GLU A 150 -7.49 -1.91 10.37
N PHE A 151 -7.15 -3.16 10.10
CA PHE A 151 -7.27 -3.77 8.77
C PHE A 151 -8.02 -5.09 8.90
N ILE A 152 -8.80 -5.42 7.89
CA ILE A 152 -9.66 -6.59 7.88
C ILE A 152 -9.27 -7.46 6.68
N ALA A 153 -8.94 -8.73 6.93
CA ALA A 153 -8.72 -9.70 5.87
C ALA A 153 -9.97 -9.83 4.96
N VAL A 154 -9.79 -9.73 3.65
CA VAL A 154 -10.88 -9.68 2.66
C VAL A 154 -11.60 -11.04 2.50
N HIS A 155 -10.87 -12.14 2.69
CA HIS A 155 -11.34 -13.49 2.31
C HIS A 155 -11.57 -14.44 3.50
N GLY A 156 -11.79 -13.92 4.69
CA GLY A 156 -12.10 -14.73 5.86
C GLY A 156 -11.52 -14.15 7.14
N GLY A 157 -12.31 -14.22 8.20
CA GLY A 157 -11.96 -13.71 9.53
C GLY A 157 -10.95 -14.60 10.24
N PRO A 158 -10.52 -14.17 11.43
CA PRO A 158 -9.55 -14.93 12.21
C PRO A 158 -9.98 -16.37 12.42
N SER A 159 -9.12 -17.31 12.02
CA SER A 159 -9.07 -18.63 12.66
C SER A 159 -9.08 -18.41 14.18
N PRO A 160 -9.69 -19.31 14.99
CA PRO A 160 -9.65 -19.20 16.46
C PRO A 160 -8.23 -19.04 17.05
N THR A 161 -7.19 -19.33 16.26
CA THR A 161 -5.77 -19.17 16.59
C THR A 161 -5.10 -17.94 15.97
N SER A 162 -5.87 -16.96 15.50
CA SER A 162 -5.31 -15.75 14.89
C SER A 162 -5.74 -14.47 15.58
N HIS A 163 -4.84 -13.49 15.59
CA HIS A 163 -5.00 -12.22 16.26
C HIS A 163 -4.24 -11.12 15.51
N TYR A 164 -4.50 -9.87 15.87
CA TYR A 164 -3.78 -8.72 15.33
C TYR A 164 -2.79 -8.19 16.35
N GLU A 165 -1.63 -7.78 15.88
CA GLU A 165 -0.62 -7.06 16.65
C GLU A 165 -0.35 -5.70 16.01
N PHE A 166 -0.14 -4.70 16.84
CA PHE A 166 0.02 -3.31 16.43
C PHE A 166 1.36 -2.80 16.93
N GLN A 167 2.09 -2.11 16.07
CA GLN A 167 3.42 -1.61 16.38
C GLN A 167 3.55 -0.16 15.96
N MET A 168 3.75 0.72 16.93
CA MET A 168 4.11 2.10 16.64
C MET A 168 5.56 2.19 16.20
N ILE A 169 5.83 3.09 15.27
CA ILE A 169 7.12 3.32 14.66
C ILE A 169 7.39 4.82 14.72
N GLY A 170 8.64 5.18 15.01
CA GLY A 170 9.06 6.57 15.07
C GLY A 170 8.61 7.24 16.36
N ASP A 171 8.29 8.53 16.25
CA ASP A 171 7.64 9.32 17.30
C ASP A 171 6.11 9.12 17.31
N ASP A 172 5.66 7.86 17.25
CA ASP A 172 4.23 7.49 17.16
C ASP A 172 3.54 8.04 15.89
N ARG A 173 4.28 8.19 14.78
CA ARG A 173 3.78 8.75 13.52
C ARG A 173 3.36 7.72 12.50
N ILE A 174 3.86 6.50 12.64
CA ILE A 174 3.53 5.38 11.77
C ILE A 174 3.10 4.22 12.67
N GLN A 175 2.03 3.53 12.30
CA GLN A 175 1.63 2.25 12.90
C GLN A 175 1.71 1.17 11.83
N ALA A 176 2.42 0.09 12.12
CA ALA A 176 2.32 -1.16 11.40
C ALA A 176 1.30 -2.06 12.09
N THR A 177 0.47 -2.73 11.31
CA THR A 177 -0.47 -3.73 11.81
C THR A 177 -0.12 -5.07 11.19
N TYR A 178 0.03 -6.08 12.05
CA TYR A 178 0.35 -7.44 11.68
C TYR A 178 -0.82 -8.35 12.00
N TYR A 179 -1.05 -9.33 11.13
CA TYR A 179 -2.01 -10.38 11.32
C TYR A 179 -1.26 -11.68 11.56
N ILE A 180 -1.45 -12.28 12.74
CA ILE A 180 -0.74 -13.48 13.16
C ILE A 180 -1.67 -14.68 12.98
N VAL A 181 -1.23 -15.69 12.23
CA VAL A 181 -1.98 -16.93 12.01
C VAL A 181 -1.10 -18.13 12.28
N GLY A 182 -1.43 -18.93 13.29
CA GLY A 182 -0.65 -20.13 13.64
C GLY A 182 0.82 -19.83 13.96
N GLY A 183 1.12 -18.65 14.52
CA GLY A 183 2.48 -18.20 14.84
C GLY A 183 3.24 -17.56 13.67
N VAL A 184 2.65 -17.49 12.47
CA VAL A 184 3.25 -16.80 11.32
C VAL A 184 2.73 -15.37 11.22
N GLU A 185 3.63 -14.43 11.00
CA GLU A 185 3.35 -13.02 10.86
C GLU A 185 3.13 -12.62 9.40
N TYR A 186 2.02 -11.93 9.16
CA TYR A 186 1.67 -11.32 7.89
C TYR A 186 1.44 -9.81 8.07
N GLY A 187 1.92 -9.00 7.12
CA GLY A 187 1.61 -7.58 7.12
C GLY A 187 0.14 -7.37 6.78
N ALA A 188 -0.62 -6.66 7.63
CA ALA A 188 -2.00 -6.32 7.36
C ALA A 188 -2.13 -4.93 6.72
N GLY A 189 -1.25 -4.00 7.12
CA GLY A 189 -1.20 -2.65 6.56
C GLY A 189 -0.41 -1.67 7.41
N VAL A 190 -0.34 -0.42 6.94
CA VAL A 190 0.36 0.69 7.59
C VAL A 190 -0.57 1.90 7.71
N CYS A 191 -0.54 2.56 8.86
CA CYS A 191 -1.15 3.88 9.05
C CYS A 191 -0.10 4.95 9.29
N ILE A 192 -0.27 6.10 8.64
CA ILE A 192 0.58 7.28 8.79
C ILE A 192 -0.26 8.40 9.41
N TYR A 193 0.18 8.96 10.53
CA TYR A 193 -0.51 10.00 11.29
C TYR A 193 0.13 11.36 11.10
N ILE A 194 -0.64 12.33 10.62
CA ILE A 194 -0.22 13.69 10.28
C ILE A 194 -0.87 14.69 11.26
N GLU A 195 -0.09 15.14 12.25
CA GLU A 195 -0.58 16.08 13.27
C GLU A 195 -0.68 17.50 12.77
N ASP A 196 0.33 17.93 11.99
CA ASP A 196 0.48 19.26 11.44
C ASP A 196 1.08 19.14 10.02
N PRO A 197 0.44 19.67 8.96
CA PRO A 197 0.97 19.61 7.60
C PRO A 197 2.18 20.52 7.36
N TYR A 198 2.47 21.45 8.28
CA TYR A 198 3.64 22.34 8.23
C TYR A 198 4.86 21.79 8.97
N GLN A 199 4.75 20.58 9.53
CA GLN A 199 5.84 19.92 10.25
C GLN A 199 6.95 19.43 9.30
N SER A 200 8.06 19.01 9.89
CA SER A 200 9.21 18.51 9.14
C SER A 200 8.98 17.10 8.59
N ILE A 201 9.51 16.82 7.40
CA ILE A 201 9.31 15.54 6.70
C ILE A 201 10.06 14.34 7.31
N ILE A 202 11.05 14.63 8.15
CA ILE A 202 11.97 13.68 8.82
C ILE A 202 11.24 12.62 9.68
N HIS A 203 10.03 12.93 10.12
CA HIS A 203 9.20 12.03 10.92
C HIS A 203 8.67 10.81 10.15
N TYR A 204 8.74 10.83 8.82
CA TYR A 204 8.08 9.83 7.97
C TYR A 204 9.07 9.16 7.03
N ARG A 205 9.36 7.88 7.29
CA ARG A 205 10.36 7.12 6.54
C ARG A 205 9.73 6.18 5.54
N GLU A 206 9.90 6.52 4.27
CA GLU A 206 9.50 5.67 3.15
C GLU A 206 10.08 4.25 3.26
N SER A 207 11.36 4.12 3.62
CA SER A 207 12.01 2.82 3.77
C SER A 207 11.36 1.96 4.85
N VAL A 208 10.83 2.56 5.91
CA VAL A 208 10.10 1.84 6.96
C VAL A 208 8.73 1.41 6.46
N VAL A 209 7.99 2.29 5.79
CA VAL A 209 6.69 1.94 5.19
C VAL A 209 6.87 0.81 4.17
N LYS A 210 7.85 0.92 3.27
CA LYS A 210 8.21 -0.13 2.30
C LYS A 210 8.56 -1.44 2.98
N LYS A 211 9.35 -1.42 4.05
CA LYS A 211 9.72 -2.63 4.79
C LYS A 211 8.49 -3.38 5.32
N VAL A 212 7.51 -2.67 5.88
CA VAL A 212 6.29 -3.29 6.40
C VAL A 212 5.41 -3.81 5.26
N LEU A 213 5.23 -3.01 4.20
CA LEU A 213 4.41 -3.39 3.04
C LEU A 213 5.04 -4.48 2.16
N SER A 214 6.35 -4.72 2.28
CA SER A 214 7.06 -5.82 1.62
C SER A 214 7.10 -7.10 2.47
N GLY A 215 6.33 -7.15 3.56
CA GLY A 215 6.24 -8.33 4.43
C GLY A 215 5.54 -9.51 3.76
N ASN A 216 5.28 -10.57 4.53
CA ASN A 216 4.57 -11.74 4.02
C ASN A 216 3.11 -11.37 3.68
N GLU A 217 2.67 -11.70 2.48
CA GLU A 217 1.27 -11.58 2.08
C GLU A 217 0.42 -12.71 2.70
N TYR A 218 -0.67 -12.34 3.34
CA TYR A 218 -1.64 -13.32 3.83
C TYR A 218 -2.56 -13.78 2.70
N TRP A 219 -2.78 -15.09 2.60
CA TRP A 219 -3.78 -15.68 1.72
C TRP A 219 -4.70 -16.57 2.56
N SER A 220 -6.00 -16.25 2.57
CA SER A 220 -6.98 -17.05 3.30
C SER A 220 -7.09 -18.45 2.72
N ASN A 221 -7.08 -19.46 3.59
CA ASN A 221 -7.44 -20.84 3.22
C ASN A 221 -8.94 -21.12 3.39
N GLN A 222 -9.71 -20.14 3.87
CA GLN A 222 -11.14 -20.23 4.10
C GLN A 222 -11.91 -19.63 2.92
N ASN A 223 -13.14 -20.11 2.68
CA ASN A 223 -14.04 -19.61 1.62
C ASN A 223 -13.44 -19.66 0.20
N ILE A 224 -12.50 -20.56 -0.06
CA ILE A 224 -11.94 -20.78 -1.40
C ILE A 224 -13.03 -21.35 -2.31
N ARG A 225 -13.33 -20.63 -3.39
CA ARG A 225 -14.25 -21.06 -4.45
C ARG A 225 -13.46 -21.67 -5.60
N ASN A 226 -14.10 -22.52 -6.40
CA ASN A 226 -13.49 -22.93 -7.66
C ASN A 226 -13.45 -21.72 -8.61
N PRO A 227 -12.29 -21.38 -9.19
CA PRO A 227 -12.22 -20.31 -10.16
C PRO A 227 -13.08 -20.66 -11.37
N SER A 228 -13.82 -19.68 -11.90
CA SER A 228 -14.66 -19.86 -13.09
C SER A 228 -14.35 -18.80 -14.14
N VAL A 229 -14.61 -19.16 -15.39
CA VAL A 229 -14.55 -18.25 -16.52
C VAL A 229 -15.88 -18.39 -17.26
N GLU A 230 -16.58 -17.28 -17.40
CA GLU A 230 -17.92 -17.20 -17.98
C GLU A 230 -17.88 -16.21 -19.16
N ILE A 231 -18.48 -16.59 -20.28
CA ILE A 231 -18.70 -15.67 -21.40
C ILE A 231 -20.09 -15.06 -21.20
N VAL A 232 -20.18 -13.74 -21.18
CA VAL A 232 -21.43 -13.00 -20.92
C VAL A 232 -21.72 -12.03 -22.05
N LYS A 233 -22.98 -11.65 -22.24
CA LYS A 233 -23.37 -10.53 -23.11
C LYS A 233 -23.77 -9.33 -22.27
N ARG A 234 -23.30 -8.15 -22.64
CA ARG A 234 -23.70 -6.91 -21.97
C ARG A 234 -25.10 -6.51 -22.41
N LYS A 235 -26.00 -6.16 -21.49
CA LYS A 235 -27.42 -5.85 -21.84
C LYS A 235 -27.54 -4.73 -22.88
N ASN A 236 -26.64 -3.75 -22.83
CA ASN A 236 -26.69 -2.56 -23.67
C ASN A 236 -25.83 -2.66 -24.94
N GLN A 237 -25.08 -3.74 -25.13
CA GLN A 237 -24.19 -3.93 -26.28
C GLN A 237 -24.18 -5.41 -26.64
N ASN A 238 -24.50 -5.76 -27.88
CA ASN A 238 -24.49 -7.15 -28.36
C ASN A 238 -23.06 -7.73 -28.52
N LYS A 239 -22.14 -7.32 -27.64
CA LYS A 239 -20.73 -7.72 -27.60
C LYS A 239 -20.54 -8.72 -26.46
N GLN A 240 -19.93 -9.85 -26.79
CA GLN A 240 -19.52 -10.85 -25.80
C GLN A 240 -18.32 -10.35 -25.00
N MET A 241 -18.31 -10.67 -23.72
CA MET A 241 -17.28 -10.31 -22.75
C MET A 241 -16.89 -11.52 -21.92
N LEU A 242 -15.66 -11.52 -21.41
CA LEU A 242 -15.19 -12.55 -20.50
C LEU A 242 -15.34 -12.08 -19.06
N VAL A 243 -15.89 -12.92 -18.20
CA VAL A 243 -15.96 -12.72 -16.76
C VAL A 243 -15.15 -13.81 -16.08
N THR A 244 -14.12 -13.42 -15.33
CA THR A 244 -13.31 -14.37 -14.56
C THR A 244 -13.61 -14.20 -13.08
N LYS A 245 -13.95 -15.31 -12.40
CA LYS A 245 -14.11 -15.36 -10.95
C LYS A 245 -12.88 -16.06 -10.36
N SER A 246 -12.13 -15.38 -9.51
CA SER A 246 -10.94 -15.95 -8.87
C SER A 246 -11.34 -16.97 -7.79
N LYS A 247 -10.36 -17.74 -7.31
CA LYS A 247 -10.54 -18.67 -6.19
C LYS A 247 -10.97 -17.98 -4.87
N TYR A 248 -10.85 -16.65 -4.83
CA TYR A 248 -11.23 -15.80 -3.70
C TYR A 248 -12.53 -15.01 -3.95
N GLY A 249 -13.22 -15.30 -5.07
CA GLY A 249 -14.47 -14.63 -5.43
C GLY A 249 -14.31 -13.26 -6.09
N GLU A 250 -13.08 -12.82 -6.39
CA GLU A 250 -12.87 -11.58 -7.16
C GLU A 250 -13.39 -11.76 -8.58
N VAL A 251 -14.22 -10.83 -9.04
CA VAL A 251 -14.79 -10.87 -10.39
C VAL A 251 -14.13 -9.79 -11.25
N LYS A 252 -13.54 -10.19 -12.38
CA LYS A 252 -12.96 -9.26 -13.37
C LYS A 252 -13.65 -9.43 -14.71
N GLN A 253 -13.81 -8.31 -15.41
CA GLN A 253 -14.41 -8.25 -16.74
C GLN A 253 -13.34 -7.93 -17.78
N TRP A 254 -13.40 -8.61 -18.92
CA TRP A 254 -12.43 -8.45 -19.99
C TRP A 254 -13.12 -8.27 -21.33
N ASN A 255 -12.66 -7.28 -22.08
CA ASN A 255 -12.98 -7.11 -23.49
C ASN A 255 -11.90 -7.81 -24.31
N PHE A 256 -12.28 -8.52 -25.37
CA PHE A 256 -11.31 -8.90 -26.38
C PHE A 256 -11.13 -7.74 -27.36
N ASN A 257 -9.91 -7.21 -27.43
CA ASN A 257 -9.48 -6.28 -28.47
C ASN A 257 -8.97 -7.13 -29.65
N GLY A 258 -9.77 -7.23 -30.72
CA GLY A 258 -9.48 -8.06 -31.88
C GLY A 258 -8.24 -7.60 -32.64
N ASP A 259 -8.02 -6.29 -32.74
CA ASP A 259 -6.91 -5.69 -33.49
C ASP A 259 -5.57 -6.00 -32.79
N GLN A 260 -5.56 -5.94 -31.46
CA GLN A 260 -4.37 -6.19 -30.64
C GLN A 260 -4.28 -7.62 -30.12
N LYS A 261 -5.26 -8.48 -30.47
CA LYS A 261 -5.39 -9.87 -30.03
C LYS A 261 -5.19 -10.06 -28.51
N ARG A 262 -5.68 -9.12 -27.70
CA ARG A 262 -5.47 -9.11 -26.24
C ARG A 262 -6.74 -8.84 -25.46
N PHE A 263 -6.79 -9.31 -24.22
CA PHE A 263 -7.86 -9.01 -23.29
C PHE A 263 -7.55 -7.75 -22.49
N GLU A 264 -8.47 -6.80 -22.49
CA GLU A 264 -8.36 -5.53 -21.77
C GLU A 264 -9.38 -5.51 -20.63
N GLN A 265 -8.93 -5.20 -19.41
CA GLN A 265 -9.81 -5.14 -18.25
C GLN A 265 -10.75 -3.95 -18.37
N ILE A 266 -12.05 -4.18 -18.21
CA ILE A 266 -13.07 -3.12 -18.15
C ILE A 266 -13.35 -2.79 -16.68
N GLY A 267 -13.66 -1.52 -16.41
CA GLY A 267 -13.83 -0.90 -15.08
C GLY A 267 -14.86 -1.54 -14.13
N PRO A 268 -15.34 -0.82 -13.11
CA PRO A 268 -15.91 -1.42 -11.91
C PRO A 268 -17.14 -2.30 -12.19
N PHE A 269 -17.22 -3.40 -11.44
CA PHE A 269 -18.16 -4.48 -11.61
C PHE A 269 -19.58 -4.09 -11.18
N ASN A 270 -20.56 -4.26 -12.07
CA ASN A 270 -21.98 -4.19 -11.73
C ASN A 270 -22.71 -5.44 -12.25
N GLU A 271 -23.14 -6.31 -11.34
CA GLU A 271 -23.83 -7.59 -11.64
C GLU A 271 -25.08 -7.41 -12.50
N SER A 272 -25.74 -6.24 -12.41
CA SER A 272 -26.97 -5.95 -13.16
C SER A 272 -26.75 -5.70 -14.67
N SER A 273 -25.50 -5.56 -15.11
CA SER A 273 -25.15 -5.03 -16.45
C SER A 273 -25.01 -6.08 -17.56
N TYR A 274 -25.07 -7.38 -17.23
CA TYR A 274 -24.90 -8.46 -18.18
C TYR A 274 -25.97 -9.54 -18.02
N GLU A 275 -26.18 -10.28 -19.10
CA GLU A 275 -27.00 -11.48 -19.14
C GLU A 275 -26.10 -12.66 -19.46
N ILE A 276 -26.35 -13.75 -18.74
CA ILE A 276 -25.79 -15.05 -19.05
C ILE A 276 -26.64 -15.58 -20.20
N GLU A 277 -26.03 -15.83 -21.36
CA GLU A 277 -26.74 -16.46 -22.47
C GLU A 277 -27.18 -17.87 -22.07
N GLU A 278 -28.49 -18.05 -21.81
CA GLU A 278 -29.08 -19.37 -21.60
C GLU A 278 -28.80 -20.27 -22.81
N GLY A 279 -28.18 -21.43 -22.56
CA GLY A 279 -27.69 -22.34 -23.59
C GLY A 279 -26.17 -22.29 -23.85
N THR A 280 -25.48 -21.24 -23.41
CA THR A 280 -24.00 -21.19 -23.35
C THR A 280 -23.46 -21.38 -21.93
N ASN A 281 -24.19 -22.16 -21.13
CA ASN A 281 -23.72 -22.69 -19.85
C ASN A 281 -22.62 -23.74 -20.09
N MET A 282 -21.59 -23.38 -20.87
CA MET A 282 -20.24 -23.88 -20.64
C MET A 282 -19.83 -23.35 -19.28
N LYS A 283 -20.37 -23.96 -18.21
CA LYS A 283 -19.55 -24.30 -17.06
C LYS A 283 -18.45 -25.18 -17.61
N VAL A 284 -17.46 -24.57 -18.27
CA VAL A 284 -16.18 -25.20 -18.50
C VAL A 284 -15.76 -25.56 -17.10
N HIS A 285 -15.86 -26.84 -16.75
CA HIS A 285 -15.32 -27.34 -15.52
C HIS A 285 -13.83 -27.01 -15.61
N SER A 286 -13.43 -25.87 -15.03
CA SER A 286 -12.08 -25.31 -15.04
C SER A 286 -11.05 -26.27 -14.45
N LYS A 287 -11.52 -27.33 -13.77
CA LYS A 287 -10.70 -28.47 -13.34
C LYS A 287 -10.12 -29.27 -14.51
N LEU A 288 -10.82 -29.32 -15.65
CA LEU A 288 -10.38 -30.11 -16.80
C LEU A 288 -9.60 -29.27 -17.81
N PHE A 289 -9.87 -27.95 -17.88
CA PHE A 289 -9.27 -27.08 -18.87
C PHE A 289 -8.37 -26.01 -18.24
N PHE A 290 -7.12 -25.93 -18.68
CA PHE A 290 -6.19 -24.86 -18.30
C PHE A 290 -5.52 -24.27 -19.54
N VAL A 291 -5.09 -23.02 -19.44
CA VAL A 291 -4.47 -22.28 -20.54
C VAL A 291 -2.97 -22.26 -20.31
N LYS A 292 -2.18 -22.67 -21.30
CA LYS A 292 -0.71 -22.57 -21.26
C LYS A 292 -0.17 -22.12 -22.61
N MET A 293 1.06 -21.64 -22.55
CA MET A 293 1.88 -21.42 -23.72
C MET A 293 2.36 -22.77 -24.27
N CYS A 294 1.99 -23.13 -25.50
CA CYS A 294 2.53 -24.33 -26.14
C CYS A 294 3.91 -24.03 -26.72
N HIS A 295 4.96 -24.71 -26.28
CA HIS A 295 6.31 -24.48 -26.83
C HIS A 295 6.42 -24.93 -28.29
N SER A 296 5.72 -26.00 -28.68
CA SER A 296 5.72 -26.50 -30.07
C SER A 296 4.97 -25.56 -31.03
N LYS A 297 3.81 -25.04 -30.61
CA LYS A 297 2.99 -24.16 -31.46
C LYS A 297 3.35 -22.68 -31.35
N LYS A 298 4.10 -22.29 -30.31
CA LYS A 298 4.39 -20.89 -29.96
C LYS A 298 3.13 -20.02 -29.87
N GLU A 299 2.00 -20.60 -29.50
CA GLU A 299 0.75 -19.90 -29.23
C GLU A 299 0.11 -20.33 -27.89
N ILE A 300 -0.75 -19.47 -27.35
CA ILE A 300 -1.54 -19.77 -26.14
C ILE A 300 -2.61 -20.78 -26.54
N VAL A 301 -2.58 -21.95 -25.89
CA VAL A 301 -3.51 -23.05 -26.17
C VAL A 301 -4.36 -23.37 -24.95
N MET A 302 -5.58 -23.83 -25.19
CA MET A 302 -6.44 -24.43 -24.17
C MET A 302 -6.09 -25.92 -24.07
N ILE A 303 -5.85 -26.42 -22.86
CA ILE A 303 -5.40 -27.79 -22.59
C ILE A 303 -6.42 -28.49 -21.72
N MET A 304 -6.87 -29.68 -22.14
CA MET A 304 -7.72 -30.58 -21.37
C MET A 304 -6.93 -31.79 -20.84
N VAL A 305 -7.14 -32.22 -19.60
CA VAL A 305 -6.65 -33.53 -19.10
C VAL A 305 -7.75 -34.59 -19.23
N ARG A 306 -7.47 -35.64 -20.02
CA ARG A 306 -8.38 -36.79 -20.18
C ARG A 306 -7.58 -38.07 -19.98
N ASN A 307 -8.00 -38.92 -19.04
CA ASN A 307 -7.31 -40.18 -18.69
C ASN A 307 -5.82 -39.97 -18.36
N GLY A 308 -5.47 -38.86 -17.71
CA GLY A 308 -4.08 -38.52 -17.35
C GLY A 308 -3.24 -37.91 -18.48
N ILE A 309 -3.79 -37.75 -19.69
CA ILE A 309 -3.09 -37.18 -20.85
C ILE A 309 -3.57 -35.74 -21.08
N LYS A 310 -2.64 -34.80 -21.20
CA LYS A 310 -2.90 -33.40 -21.56
C LYS A 310 -3.04 -33.27 -23.09
N MET A 311 -4.14 -32.68 -23.54
CA MET A 311 -4.49 -32.52 -24.96
C MET A 311 -4.88 -31.07 -25.24
N HIS A 312 -4.57 -30.54 -26.42
CA HIS A 312 -5.14 -29.26 -26.85
C HIS A 312 -6.63 -29.43 -27.12
N ALA A 313 -7.41 -28.44 -26.70
CA ALA A 313 -8.82 -28.32 -26.97
C ALA A 313 -9.03 -27.11 -27.89
N GLU A 314 -9.49 -27.36 -29.10
CA GLU A 314 -9.73 -26.32 -30.12
C GLU A 314 -11.21 -26.32 -30.50
N TRP A 315 -11.82 -25.14 -30.49
CA TRP A 315 -13.21 -25.00 -30.88
C TRP A 315 -13.35 -25.06 -32.40
N ASN A 316 -14.05 -26.06 -32.93
CA ASN A 316 -14.35 -26.14 -34.34
C ASN A 316 -15.63 -25.36 -34.65
N GLN A 317 -15.49 -24.26 -35.41
CA GLN A 317 -16.60 -23.35 -35.72
C GLN A 317 -17.66 -23.99 -36.62
N THR A 318 -17.26 -24.95 -37.46
CA THR A 318 -18.12 -25.61 -38.45
C THR A 318 -18.95 -26.72 -37.80
N THR A 319 -18.33 -27.53 -36.94
CA THR A 319 -19.02 -28.65 -36.27
C THR A 319 -19.66 -28.25 -34.93
N LYS A 320 -19.40 -27.03 -34.45
CA LYS A 320 -19.85 -26.52 -33.13
C LYS A 320 -19.45 -27.45 -31.97
N GLN A 321 -18.34 -28.17 -32.13
CA GLN A 321 -17.81 -29.12 -31.15
C GLN A 321 -16.33 -28.82 -30.86
N ILE A 322 -15.87 -29.21 -29.68
CA ILE A 322 -14.46 -29.12 -29.30
C ILE A 322 -13.71 -30.30 -29.93
N HIS A 323 -12.71 -29.98 -30.74
CA HIS A 323 -11.78 -30.94 -31.28
C HIS A 323 -10.55 -31.06 -30.37
N TYR A 324 -10.10 -32.29 -30.15
CA TYR A 324 -8.96 -32.58 -29.28
C TYR A 324 -7.76 -33.02 -30.10
N SER A 325 -6.60 -32.41 -29.87
CA SER A 325 -5.34 -32.84 -30.48
C SER A 325 -4.28 -33.16 -29.43
N LYS A 326 -3.54 -34.25 -29.64
CA LYS A 326 -2.43 -34.63 -28.75
C LYS A 326 -1.24 -33.70 -29.00
N CYS A 327 -0.57 -33.28 -27.93
CA CYS A 327 0.63 -32.47 -28.00
C CYS A 327 1.68 -33.02 -27.05
N VAL A 328 2.86 -33.37 -27.57
CA VAL A 328 3.94 -33.99 -26.79
C VAL A 328 4.50 -33.03 -25.74
N SER A 329 4.82 -31.79 -26.14
CA SER A 329 5.35 -30.75 -25.23
C SER A 329 4.38 -30.41 -24.10
N CYS A 330 3.08 -30.31 -24.39
CA CYS A 330 2.10 -29.97 -23.36
C CYS A 330 1.74 -31.15 -22.46
N ASN A 331 2.14 -32.38 -22.80
CA ASN A 331 1.92 -33.59 -22.02
C ASN A 331 3.08 -33.91 -21.06
N GLU A 332 4.11 -33.07 -21.03
CA GLU A 332 5.17 -33.17 -20.03
C GLU A 332 4.61 -32.91 -18.61
N PRO A 333 5.18 -33.57 -17.57
CA PRO A 333 4.80 -33.34 -16.19
C PRO A 333 5.03 -31.87 -15.83
N ASP A 334 4.12 -31.29 -15.03
CA ASP A 334 4.31 -29.93 -14.55
C ASP A 334 5.50 -29.88 -13.59
N ASP A 335 6.28 -28.80 -13.63
CA ASP A 335 7.29 -28.54 -12.62
C ASP A 335 6.66 -28.69 -11.23
N SER A 336 7.32 -29.47 -10.38
CA SER A 336 6.83 -29.85 -9.06
C SER A 336 6.33 -28.62 -8.29
N PRO A 337 5.14 -28.65 -7.66
CA PRO A 337 4.71 -27.58 -6.78
C PRO A 337 5.75 -27.38 -5.66
N PRO A 338 5.92 -26.15 -5.13
CA PRO A 338 6.83 -25.92 -4.02
C PRO A 338 6.47 -26.87 -2.86
N PRO A 339 7.48 -27.36 -2.11
CA PRO A 339 7.32 -28.49 -1.19
C PRO A 339 6.23 -28.23 -0.13
N SER A 340 5.48 -29.28 0.22
CA SER A 340 4.46 -29.22 1.27
C SER A 340 5.12 -29.03 2.63
N TYR A 341 4.74 -27.95 3.33
CA TYR A 341 5.17 -27.72 4.71
C TYR A 341 4.40 -28.66 5.64
N HIS A 342 4.88 -29.89 5.80
CA HIS A 342 4.52 -30.68 6.97
C HIS A 342 5.13 -30.03 8.21
N SER A 343 4.29 -29.87 9.23
CA SER A 343 4.63 -29.35 10.54
C SER A 343 5.84 -30.07 11.11
N VAL A 344 6.95 -29.35 11.21
CA VAL A 344 8.07 -29.77 12.06
C VAL A 344 7.61 -29.63 13.49
N ARG A 345 6.99 -30.70 14.03
CA ARG A 345 6.97 -30.93 15.47
C ARG A 345 8.42 -31.16 15.87
N LYS A 346 8.99 -30.27 16.68
CA LYS A 346 10.20 -30.58 17.44
C LYS A 346 9.81 -30.87 18.90
N PRO A 347 10.53 -31.80 19.53
CA PRO A 347 10.22 -32.39 20.83
C PRO A 347 10.26 -31.39 21.99
#